data_AF-A0A3D2MXA3-F1
#
_entry.id   AF-A0A3D2MXA3-F1
#
_cell.length_a   1.000
_cell.length_b   1.000
_cell.length_c   1.000
_cell.angle_alpha   90.00
_cell.angle_beta   90.00
_cell.angle_gamma   90.00
#
_symmetry.space_group_name_H-M   'P 1'
#
loop_
_entity.id
_entity.type
_entity.pdbx_description
1 polymer ?
#
loop_
_entity_poly.entity_id
_entity_poly.type
_entity_poly.pdbx_seq_one_letter_code
_entity_poly.pdbx_strand_id
1 'polypeptide(L)'
;MEDLLQHSYGEPSSYMSTDTHIALLADRIGQAQYDAIVALLDRSASTGDAERLLRGSEFFRGLVERHIRWLAQDADLTATNLAGEFDTFEARLSAEGSALESEVTLTSALRVLRQRAMLHIVWRSFTSETGLDETLSTMSALADCVIRVAVRFAEATLAKRFGYPIGEESGKQQTLIVIGMGKLGGQELNLSSDIDIMFAYDEAGSTQGGRSSISNQEFFTRVAQLVIKLIDTTTHEGRVFRVDTRLRPFGDSGALVASYQALE
;
A
#
# COMPACT_ATOMS: atom_id res chain seq x y z
N MET A 1 -11.04 15.81 -59.97
CA MET A 1 -9.59 15.58 -60.18
C MET A 1 -8.97 16.96 -60.20
N GLU A 2 -8.63 17.59 -59.09
CA GLU A 2 -8.20 17.10 -57.78
C GLU A 2 -8.88 17.90 -56.68
N ASP A 3 -9.48 17.15 -55.74
CA ASP A 3 -9.82 17.56 -54.39
C ASP A 3 -8.67 17.07 -53.49
N LEU A 4 -8.50 17.68 -52.32
CA LEU A 4 -7.60 17.31 -51.21
C LEU A 4 -6.21 17.96 -51.25
N LEU A 5 -6.00 18.96 -50.38
CA LEU A 5 -5.02 18.95 -49.29
C LEU A 5 -5.04 20.30 -48.53
N GLN A 6 -6.15 20.60 -47.86
CA GLN A 6 -6.17 21.47 -46.69
C GLN A 6 -6.34 20.58 -45.46
N HIS A 7 -5.22 20.07 -44.92
CA HIS A 7 -5.23 19.45 -43.60
C HIS A 7 -5.00 20.54 -42.56
N SER A 8 -6.11 20.87 -41.90
CA SER A 8 -6.22 21.49 -40.58
C SER A 8 -5.08 21.07 -39.65
N TYR A 9 -4.26 22.04 -39.23
CA TYR A 9 -3.53 21.95 -37.98
C TYR A 9 -4.57 22.12 -36.86
N GLY A 10 -4.99 21.02 -36.26
CA GLY A 10 -5.82 21.02 -35.06
C GLY A 10 -5.15 21.83 -33.96
N GLU A 11 -5.95 22.64 -33.25
CA GLU A 11 -5.50 23.45 -32.13
C GLU A 11 -4.79 22.60 -31.05
N PRO A 12 -3.78 23.15 -30.37
CA PRO A 12 -3.23 22.50 -29.19
C PRO A 12 -4.32 22.38 -28.12
N SER A 13 -4.60 21.14 -27.73
CA SER A 13 -5.43 20.78 -26.57
C SER A 13 -5.19 21.75 -25.41
N SER A 14 -6.27 22.31 -24.86
CA SER A 14 -6.28 23.23 -23.70
C SER A 14 -5.72 22.54 -22.45
N TYR A 15 -4.40 22.45 -22.35
CA TYR A 15 -3.70 22.14 -21.11
C TYR A 15 -3.67 23.42 -20.28
N MET A 16 -4.37 23.41 -19.14
CA MET A 16 -4.22 24.47 -18.14
C MET A 16 -2.75 24.59 -17.74
N SER A 17 -2.22 25.81 -17.72
CA SER A 17 -0.85 26.04 -17.28
C SER A 17 -0.66 25.50 -15.86
N THR A 18 0.51 24.93 -15.58
CA THR A 18 0.91 24.46 -14.25
C THR A 18 0.74 25.53 -13.18
N ASP A 19 0.94 26.80 -13.54
CA ASP A 19 0.72 27.96 -12.65
C ASP A 19 -0.75 28.13 -12.27
N THR A 20 -1.67 27.77 -13.18
CA THR A 20 -3.11 27.79 -12.93
C THR A 20 -3.51 26.73 -11.92
N HIS A 21 -2.87 25.55 -11.92
CA HIS A 21 -3.17 24.50 -10.95
C HIS A 21 -2.75 24.86 -9.51
N ILE A 22 -1.62 25.56 -9.35
CA ILE A 22 -1.21 26.04 -8.03
C ILE A 22 -2.14 27.14 -7.53
N ALA A 23 -2.50 28.09 -8.41
CA ALA A 23 -3.47 29.13 -8.06
C ALA A 23 -4.82 28.52 -7.63
N LEU A 24 -5.29 27.50 -8.34
CA LEU A 24 -6.51 26.76 -7.97
C LEU A 24 -6.38 26.01 -6.65
N LEU A 25 -5.22 25.42 -6.37
CA LEU A 25 -4.97 24.76 -5.09
C LEU A 25 -5.02 25.77 -3.95
N ALA A 26 -4.30 26.89 -4.07
CA ALA A 26 -4.26 27.95 -3.08
C ALA A 26 -5.65 28.58 -2.85
N ASP A 27 -6.42 28.80 -3.92
CA ASP A 27 -7.80 29.31 -3.83
C ASP A 27 -8.71 28.32 -3.09
N ARG A 28 -8.60 27.02 -3.38
CA ARG A 28 -9.44 25.98 -2.79
C ARG A 28 -9.18 25.75 -1.31
N ILE A 29 -7.91 25.82 -0.87
CA ILE A 29 -7.52 25.53 0.52
C ILE A 29 -7.31 26.81 1.35
N GLY A 30 -7.30 27.96 0.70
CA GLY A 30 -6.98 29.26 1.28
C GLY A 30 -5.47 29.52 1.30
N GLN A 31 -5.09 30.76 0.96
CA GLN A 31 -3.69 31.17 0.83
C GLN A 31 -2.86 30.89 2.10
N ALA A 32 -3.40 31.20 3.28
CA ALA A 32 -2.68 30.97 4.54
C ALA A 32 -2.37 29.49 4.80
N GLN A 33 -3.27 28.58 4.42
CA GLN A 33 -3.05 27.14 4.57
C GLN A 33 -2.07 26.61 3.52
N TYR A 34 -2.15 27.13 2.29
CA TYR A 34 -1.18 26.85 1.25
C TYR A 34 0.24 27.24 1.68
N ASP A 35 0.43 28.47 2.15
CA ASP A 35 1.72 28.98 2.61
C ASP A 35 2.26 28.14 3.78
N ALA A 36 1.40 27.70 4.70
CA ALA A 36 1.78 26.83 5.80
C ALA A 36 2.27 25.45 5.34
N ILE A 37 1.63 24.86 4.32
CA ILE A 37 2.05 23.57 3.75
C ILE A 37 3.37 23.71 2.99
N VAL A 38 3.52 24.76 2.19
CA VAL A 38 4.78 25.07 1.49
C VAL A 38 5.91 25.24 2.50
N ALA A 39 5.67 26.03 3.55
CA ALA A 39 6.65 26.23 4.61
C ALA A 39 6.97 24.95 5.39
N LEU A 40 6.00 24.06 5.60
CA LEU A 40 6.24 22.75 6.23
C LEU A 40 7.15 21.88 5.37
N LEU A 41 6.87 21.78 4.07
CA LEU A 41 7.64 20.98 3.13
C LEU A 41 9.08 21.51 3.07
N ASP A 42 9.26 22.81 2.84
CA ASP A 42 10.58 23.44 2.72
C ASP A 42 11.42 23.39 4.02
N ARG A 43 10.87 22.97 5.19
CA ARG A 43 11.67 22.73 6.41
C ARG A 43 12.70 21.63 6.25
N SER A 44 12.42 20.61 5.42
CA SER A 44 13.33 19.49 5.17
C SER A 44 14.01 19.52 3.81
N ALA A 45 13.95 20.65 3.10
CA ALA A 45 14.53 20.82 1.76
C ALA A 45 15.02 22.25 1.53
N SER A 46 15.39 22.56 0.28
CA SER A 46 15.72 23.94 -0.09
C SER A 46 14.45 24.76 -0.29
N THR A 47 14.50 26.04 0.05
CA THR A 47 13.38 26.96 -0.19
C THR A 47 12.97 26.95 -1.67
N GLY A 48 11.68 26.72 -1.91
CA GLY A 48 11.08 26.64 -3.25
C GLY A 48 10.98 25.22 -3.82
N ASP A 49 11.55 24.20 -3.17
CA ASP A 49 11.42 22.81 -3.63
C ASP A 49 9.97 22.31 -3.53
N ALA A 50 9.24 22.73 -2.50
CA ALA A 50 7.81 22.43 -2.36
C ALA A 50 7.01 22.91 -3.58
N GLU A 51 7.17 24.17 -3.95
CA GLU A 51 6.49 24.71 -5.13
C GLU A 51 6.94 24.02 -6.42
N ARG A 52 8.24 23.77 -6.59
CA ARG A 52 8.76 23.05 -7.76
C ARG A 52 8.09 21.69 -7.92
N LEU A 53 7.95 20.92 -6.84
CA LEU A 53 7.34 19.60 -6.88
C LEU A 53 5.82 19.66 -7.06
N LEU A 54 5.14 20.61 -6.41
CA LEU A 54 3.70 20.85 -6.60
C LEU A 54 3.35 21.26 -8.04
N ARG A 55 4.25 22.01 -8.70
CA ARG A 55 4.15 22.34 -10.13
C ARG A 55 4.43 21.11 -10.99
N GLY A 56 5.54 20.41 -10.73
CA GLY A 56 6.04 19.34 -11.59
C GLY A 56 5.33 17.99 -11.49
N SER A 57 4.60 17.72 -10.40
CA SER A 57 4.01 16.39 -10.13
C SER A 57 2.53 16.48 -9.77
N GLU A 58 1.67 16.12 -10.73
CA GLU A 58 0.23 16.01 -10.48
C GLU A 58 -0.10 14.95 -9.43
N PHE A 59 0.68 13.87 -9.39
CA PHE A 59 0.55 12.81 -8.39
C PHE A 59 0.79 13.35 -6.98
N PHE A 60 1.90 14.08 -6.77
CA PHE A 60 2.23 14.67 -5.48
C PHE A 60 1.21 15.73 -5.08
N ARG A 61 0.84 16.61 -6.01
CA ARG A 61 -0.21 17.62 -5.79
C ARG A 61 -1.52 16.96 -5.35
N GLY A 62 -1.97 15.92 -6.05
CA GLY A 62 -3.18 15.18 -5.68
C GLY A 62 -3.11 14.51 -4.31
N LEU A 63 -1.94 14.06 -3.86
CA LEU A 63 -1.75 13.54 -2.49
C LEU A 63 -1.83 14.66 -1.45
N VAL A 64 -1.15 15.79 -1.68
CA VAL A 64 -1.22 16.97 -0.81
C VAL A 64 -2.67 17.40 -0.64
N GLU A 65 -3.39 17.52 -1.75
CA GLU A 65 -4.80 17.88 -1.80
C GLU A 65 -5.72 16.98 -0.96
N ARG A 66 -5.47 15.66 -0.96
CA ARG A 66 -6.27 14.71 -0.18
C ARG A 66 -5.92 14.70 1.31
N HIS A 67 -4.70 15.10 1.67
CA HIS A 67 -4.16 14.98 3.02
C HIS A 67 -3.82 16.31 3.69
N ILE A 68 -4.39 17.43 3.22
CA ILE A 68 -4.20 18.79 3.75
C ILE A 68 -4.25 18.85 5.28
N ARG A 69 -5.29 18.24 5.88
CA ARG A 69 -5.48 18.27 7.33
C ARG A 69 -4.38 17.53 8.07
N TRP A 70 -3.99 16.35 7.57
CA TRP A 70 -2.90 15.57 8.15
C TRP A 70 -1.56 16.29 8.01
N LEU A 71 -1.28 16.89 6.84
CA LEU A 71 -0.09 17.72 6.62
C LEU A 71 0.00 18.87 7.63
N ALA A 72 -1.11 19.56 7.87
CA ALA A 72 -1.10 20.72 8.77
C ALA A 72 -0.95 20.37 10.26
N GLN A 73 -1.21 19.12 10.67
CA GLN A 73 -1.35 18.75 12.08
C GLN A 73 -0.33 17.72 12.55
N ASP A 74 -0.10 16.68 11.75
CA ASP A 74 0.55 15.45 12.22
C ASP A 74 1.77 15.04 11.37
N ALA A 75 1.90 15.54 10.14
CA ALA A 75 2.91 15.05 9.21
C ALA A 75 4.34 15.43 9.61
N ASP A 76 5.21 14.42 9.70
CA ASP A 76 6.67 14.60 9.72
C ASP A 76 7.25 14.12 8.38
N LEU A 77 7.67 15.07 7.55
CA LEU A 77 8.32 14.82 6.25
C LEU A 77 9.84 15.01 6.33
N THR A 78 10.38 15.13 7.54
CA THR A 78 11.81 15.25 7.82
C THR A 78 12.45 13.90 8.12
N ALA A 79 11.63 12.92 8.52
CA ALA A 79 12.08 11.56 8.81
C ALA A 79 12.74 10.91 7.58
N THR A 80 13.79 10.13 7.81
CA THR A 80 14.50 9.39 6.75
C THR A 80 13.88 8.03 6.46
N ASN A 81 12.94 7.58 7.32
CA ASN A 81 12.20 6.34 7.17
C ASN A 81 10.85 6.46 7.90
N LEU A 82 9.97 5.49 7.68
CA LEU A 82 8.62 5.44 8.25
C LEU A 82 8.40 4.24 9.18
N ALA A 83 9.46 3.62 9.71
CA ALA A 83 9.34 2.41 10.52
C ALA A 83 8.41 2.61 11.74
N GLY A 84 8.59 3.72 12.47
CA GLY A 84 7.75 4.04 13.63
C GLY A 84 6.28 4.30 13.29
N GLU A 85 6.00 4.87 12.12
CA GLU A 85 4.63 5.06 11.62
C GLU A 85 3.97 3.72 11.29
N PHE A 86 4.73 2.80 10.68
CA PHE A 86 4.26 1.46 10.36
C PHE A 86 4.03 0.63 11.63
N ASP A 87 4.95 0.68 12.60
CA ASP A 87 4.79 0.02 13.90
C ASP A 87 3.55 0.54 14.64
N THR A 88 3.34 1.86 14.63
CA THR A 88 2.15 2.49 15.23
C THR A 88 0.88 2.04 14.52
N PHE A 89 0.89 1.93 13.20
CA PHE A 89 -0.26 1.44 12.44
C PHE A 89 -0.56 -0.03 12.74
N GLU A 90 0.46 -0.89 12.83
CA GLU A 90 0.31 -2.30 13.22
C GLU A 90 -0.24 -2.45 14.64
N ALA A 91 0.21 -1.63 15.58
CA ALA A 91 -0.26 -1.63 16.95
C ALA A 91 -1.77 -1.29 17.04
N ARG A 92 -2.27 -0.39 16.19
CA ARG A 92 -3.71 -0.03 16.15
C ARG A 92 -4.62 -1.21 15.82
N LEU A 93 -4.16 -2.19 15.04
CA LEU A 93 -4.94 -3.40 14.77
C LEU A 93 -5.11 -4.26 16.02
N SER A 94 -4.08 -4.28 16.87
CA SER A 94 -4.03 -5.13 18.07
C SER A 94 -4.68 -4.49 19.31
N ALA A 95 -5.03 -3.20 19.24
CA ALA A 95 -5.68 -2.49 20.33
C ALA A 95 -7.13 -2.96 20.54
N GLU A 96 -7.53 -3.14 21.81
CA GLU A 96 -8.92 -3.43 22.15
C GLU A 96 -9.85 -2.28 21.69
N GLY A 97 -10.98 -2.62 21.06
CA GLY A 97 -11.90 -1.64 20.48
C GLY A 97 -11.34 -0.94 19.23
N SER A 98 -10.44 -1.60 18.49
CA SER A 98 -9.84 -1.04 17.29
C SER A 98 -10.90 -0.57 16.28
N ALA A 99 -10.72 0.63 15.73
CA ALA A 99 -11.53 1.09 14.60
C ALA A 99 -11.35 0.21 13.33
N LEU A 100 -10.34 -0.67 13.30
CA LEU A 100 -10.00 -1.54 12.18
C LEU A 100 -10.66 -2.93 12.25
N GLU A 101 -11.74 -3.09 13.01
CA GLU A 101 -12.45 -4.36 13.20
C GLU A 101 -13.21 -4.87 11.97
N SER A 102 -13.44 -4.01 10.97
CA SER A 102 -14.21 -4.33 9.77
C SER A 102 -13.35 -4.29 8.52
N GLU A 103 -13.74 -5.08 7.51
CA GLU A 103 -13.05 -5.12 6.22
C GLU A 103 -13.04 -3.73 5.56
N VAL A 104 -14.15 -2.99 5.67
CA VAL A 104 -14.31 -1.65 5.08
C VAL A 104 -13.36 -0.64 5.75
N THR A 105 -13.34 -0.60 7.09
CA THR A 105 -12.51 0.36 7.82
C THR A 105 -11.02 0.05 7.64
N LEU A 106 -10.63 -1.22 7.62
CA LEU A 106 -9.25 -1.61 7.33
C LEU A 106 -8.84 -1.26 5.88
N THR A 107 -9.70 -1.57 4.90
CA THR A 107 -9.46 -1.28 3.48
C THR A 107 -9.17 0.21 3.28
N SER A 108 -9.98 1.10 3.84
CA SER A 108 -9.74 2.55 3.75
C SER A 108 -8.46 2.97 4.50
N ALA A 109 -8.25 2.45 5.71
CA ALA A 109 -7.05 2.77 6.50
C ALA A 109 -5.74 2.40 5.80
N LEU A 110 -5.66 1.24 5.13
CA LEU A 110 -4.48 0.84 4.36
C LEU A 110 -4.20 1.76 3.17
N ARG A 111 -5.24 2.30 2.54
CA ARG A 111 -5.11 3.25 1.42
C ARG A 111 -4.64 4.61 1.91
N VAL A 112 -5.19 5.09 3.02
CA VAL A 112 -4.71 6.31 3.69
C VAL A 112 -3.24 6.15 4.10
N LEU A 113 -2.86 5.03 4.71
CA LEU A 113 -1.47 4.73 5.08
C LEU A 113 -0.56 4.81 3.85
N ARG A 114 -0.91 4.09 2.77
CA ARG A 114 -0.13 4.13 1.53
C ARG A 114 -0.03 5.56 0.99
N GLN A 115 -1.12 6.29 0.88
CA GLN A 115 -1.11 7.63 0.29
C GLN A 115 -0.19 8.58 1.09
N ARG A 116 -0.23 8.52 2.43
CA ARG A 116 0.67 9.30 3.29
C ARG A 116 2.13 8.87 3.13
N ALA A 117 2.39 7.57 3.09
CA ALA A 117 3.73 7.05 2.84
C ALA A 117 4.24 7.46 1.45
N MET A 118 3.40 7.44 0.41
CA MET A 118 3.77 7.90 -0.94
C MET A 118 4.11 9.39 -0.95
N LEU A 119 3.39 10.21 -0.19
CA LEU A 119 3.68 11.64 -0.07
C LEU A 119 5.09 11.84 0.52
N HIS A 120 5.40 11.14 1.61
CA HIS A 120 6.72 11.15 2.23
C HIS A 120 7.81 10.65 1.28
N ILE A 121 7.61 9.50 0.64
CA ILE A 121 8.59 8.88 -0.26
C ILE A 121 8.87 9.80 -1.46
N VAL A 122 7.84 10.34 -2.11
CA VAL A 122 8.03 11.24 -3.26
C VAL A 122 8.72 12.54 -2.84
N TRP A 123 8.38 13.09 -1.67
CA TRP A 123 9.07 14.25 -1.13
C TRP A 123 10.56 13.98 -0.91
N ARG A 124 10.88 12.92 -0.16
CA ARG A 124 12.27 12.53 0.14
C ARG A 124 13.06 12.13 -1.10
N SER A 125 12.42 11.46 -2.06
CA SER A 125 13.04 11.12 -3.35
C SER A 125 13.47 12.35 -4.15
N PHE A 126 12.73 13.45 -4.02
CA PHE A 126 13.02 14.71 -4.71
C PHE A 126 14.07 15.56 -4.00
N THR A 127 14.13 15.49 -2.66
CA THR A 127 14.90 16.44 -1.83
C THR A 127 16.12 15.85 -1.13
N SER A 128 16.20 14.52 -0.99
CA SER A 128 17.31 13.83 -0.31
C SER A 128 18.41 13.41 -1.28
N GLU A 129 19.68 13.54 -0.86
CA GLU A 129 20.83 12.98 -1.58
C GLU A 129 20.78 11.45 -1.68
N THR A 130 20.21 10.78 -0.68
CA THR A 130 20.00 9.31 -0.61
C THR A 130 18.58 8.91 -1.00
N GLY A 131 17.88 9.76 -1.77
CA GLY A 131 16.45 9.61 -2.04
C GLY A 131 16.05 8.30 -2.71
N LEU A 132 16.93 7.67 -3.51
CA LEU A 132 16.66 6.37 -4.11
C LEU A 132 16.64 5.26 -3.06
N ASP A 133 17.70 5.12 -2.24
CA ASP A 133 17.79 4.07 -1.23
C ASP A 133 16.68 4.19 -0.17
N GLU A 134 16.36 5.43 0.23
CA GLU A 134 15.22 5.72 1.11
C GLU A 134 13.89 5.32 0.45
N THR A 135 13.74 5.54 -0.86
CA THR A 135 12.54 5.12 -1.60
C THR A 135 12.39 3.61 -1.60
N LEU A 136 13.44 2.88 -1.99
CA LEU A 136 13.44 1.42 -2.09
C LEU A 136 13.14 0.76 -0.75
N SER A 137 13.85 1.19 0.29
CA SER A 137 13.68 0.64 1.65
C SER A 137 12.31 0.97 2.23
N THR A 138 11.84 2.22 2.12
CA THR A 138 10.54 2.62 2.67
C THR A 138 9.38 2.00 1.91
N MET A 139 9.48 1.85 0.59
CA MET A 139 8.48 1.13 -0.22
C MET A 139 8.36 -0.34 0.19
N SER A 140 9.51 -1.01 0.39
CA SER A 140 9.55 -2.41 0.82
C SER A 140 8.98 -2.57 2.23
N ALA A 141 9.36 -1.69 3.16
CA ALA A 141 8.84 -1.68 4.52
C ALA A 141 7.32 -1.40 4.58
N LEU A 142 6.80 -0.52 3.69
CA LEU A 142 5.36 -0.30 3.57
C LEU A 142 4.63 -1.55 3.09
N ALA A 143 5.17 -2.25 2.07
CA ALA A 143 4.58 -3.49 1.58
C ALA A 143 4.54 -4.55 2.68
N ASP A 144 5.64 -4.73 3.41
CA ASP A 144 5.74 -5.63 4.55
C ASP A 144 4.71 -5.33 5.64
N CYS A 145 4.57 -4.06 6.05
CA CYS A 145 3.57 -3.64 7.02
C CYS A 145 2.15 -3.96 6.55
N VAL A 146 1.82 -3.58 5.31
CA VAL A 146 0.49 -3.83 4.72
C VAL A 146 0.17 -5.32 4.67
N ILE A 147 1.13 -6.16 4.26
CA ILE A 147 0.98 -7.62 4.22
C ILE A 147 0.73 -8.16 5.63
N ARG A 148 1.55 -7.80 6.62
CA ARG A 148 1.40 -8.25 8.01
C ARG A 148 0.03 -7.90 8.59
N VAL A 149 -0.42 -6.66 8.40
CA VAL A 149 -1.72 -6.20 8.87
C VAL A 149 -2.85 -6.97 8.18
N ALA A 150 -2.78 -7.13 6.86
CA ALA A 150 -3.81 -7.85 6.10
C ALA A 150 -3.91 -9.31 6.52
N VAL A 151 -2.77 -10.00 6.72
CA VAL A 151 -2.73 -11.40 7.19
C VAL A 151 -3.37 -11.51 8.57
N ARG A 152 -2.93 -10.69 9.54
CA ARG A 152 -3.47 -10.71 10.91
C ARG A 152 -4.99 -10.48 10.93
N PHE A 153 -5.47 -9.50 10.16
CA PHE A 153 -6.89 -9.23 10.05
C PHE A 153 -7.65 -10.40 9.42
N ALA A 154 -7.12 -10.98 8.33
CA ALA A 154 -7.77 -12.07 7.62
C ALA A 154 -7.86 -13.34 8.48
N GLU A 155 -6.77 -13.73 9.14
CA GLU A 155 -6.76 -14.86 10.07
C GLU A 155 -7.74 -14.65 11.22
N ALA A 156 -7.72 -13.48 11.88
CA ALA A 156 -8.66 -13.16 12.95
C ALA A 156 -10.12 -13.18 12.48
N THR A 157 -10.39 -12.67 11.28
CA THR A 157 -11.73 -12.66 10.68
C THR A 157 -12.25 -14.07 10.43
N LEU A 158 -11.43 -14.95 9.87
CA LEU A 158 -11.83 -16.32 9.58
C LEU A 158 -11.91 -17.17 10.86
N ALA A 159 -11.02 -16.93 11.83
CA ALA A 159 -11.00 -17.64 13.10
C ALA A 159 -12.31 -17.46 13.90
N LYS A 160 -12.97 -16.30 13.81
CA LYS A 160 -14.31 -16.07 14.41
C LYS A 160 -15.34 -17.13 13.99
N ARG A 161 -15.23 -17.68 12.78
CA ARG A 161 -16.15 -18.69 12.24
C ARG A 161 -15.58 -20.10 12.33
N PHE A 162 -14.34 -20.28 11.89
CA PHE A 162 -13.74 -21.60 11.68
C PHE A 162 -12.87 -22.07 12.85
N GLY A 163 -12.52 -21.17 13.77
CA GLY A 163 -11.53 -21.43 14.80
C GLY A 163 -10.10 -21.32 14.24
N TYR A 164 -9.14 -21.85 14.98
CA TYR A 164 -7.72 -21.74 14.65
C TYR A 164 -7.23 -22.98 13.91
N PRO A 165 -6.42 -22.85 12.84
CA PRO A 165 -5.86 -23.99 12.12
C PRO A 165 -4.84 -24.72 13.01
N ILE A 166 -5.06 -26.02 13.24
CA ILE A 166 -4.19 -26.86 14.08
C ILE A 166 -3.53 -27.92 13.19
N GLY A 167 -2.24 -28.14 13.37
CA GLY A 167 -1.48 -29.20 12.70
C GLY A 167 -1.89 -30.58 13.21
N GLU A 168 -2.03 -31.55 12.31
CA GLU A 168 -2.41 -32.93 12.61
C GLU A 168 -1.34 -33.73 13.37
N GLU A 169 -0.08 -33.63 12.95
CA GLU A 169 1.12 -34.20 13.54
C GLU A 169 1.60 -33.41 14.77
N SER A 170 1.73 -32.09 14.68
CA SER A 170 2.30 -31.29 15.77
C SER A 170 1.30 -30.93 16.88
N GLY A 171 -0.01 -30.92 16.57
CA GLY A 171 -1.05 -30.39 17.46
C GLY A 171 -0.91 -28.89 17.75
N LYS A 172 -0.04 -28.16 17.03
CA LYS A 172 0.21 -26.73 17.22
C LYS A 172 -0.64 -25.89 16.28
N GLN A 173 -0.93 -24.66 16.70
CA GLN A 173 -1.55 -23.68 15.83
C GLN A 173 -0.62 -23.34 14.66
N GLN A 174 -1.16 -23.41 13.46
CA GLN A 174 -0.49 -23.07 12.21
C GLN A 174 -0.72 -21.60 11.88
N THR A 175 0.16 -21.00 11.08
CA THR A 175 0.04 -19.61 10.61
C THR A 175 0.35 -19.52 9.12
N LEU A 176 -0.24 -18.54 8.44
CA LEU A 176 0.11 -18.25 7.06
C LEU A 176 1.51 -17.64 6.97
N ILE A 177 2.36 -18.23 6.15
CA ILE A 177 3.67 -17.72 5.77
C ILE A 177 3.51 -16.98 4.44
N VAL A 178 4.03 -15.75 4.36
CA VAL A 178 4.10 -14.97 3.12
C VAL A 178 5.55 -14.80 2.75
N ILE A 179 5.92 -15.24 1.55
CA ILE A 179 7.28 -15.17 1.03
C ILE A 179 7.31 -14.05 -0.01
N GLY A 180 8.07 -13.00 0.28
CA GLY A 180 8.35 -11.93 -0.68
C GLY A 180 9.31 -12.42 -1.76
N MET A 181 8.88 -12.35 -3.00
CA MET A 181 9.66 -12.73 -4.18
C MET A 181 10.12 -11.48 -4.93
N GLY A 182 11.00 -11.67 -5.93
CA GLY A 182 11.43 -10.58 -6.81
C GLY A 182 11.97 -9.37 -6.05
N LYS A 183 11.49 -8.17 -6.42
CA LYS A 183 11.95 -6.90 -5.81
C LYS A 183 11.56 -6.77 -4.34
N LEU A 184 10.42 -7.33 -3.93
CA LEU A 184 10.01 -7.33 -2.53
C LEU A 184 10.98 -8.19 -1.71
N GLY A 185 11.31 -9.39 -2.18
CA GLY A 185 12.28 -10.28 -1.55
C GLY A 185 13.69 -9.68 -1.48
N GLY A 186 14.08 -8.88 -2.48
CA GLY A 186 15.34 -8.13 -2.51
C GLY A 186 15.31 -6.78 -1.76
N GLN A 187 14.19 -6.40 -1.13
CA GLN A 187 14.03 -5.10 -0.45
C GLN A 187 14.28 -3.87 -1.35
N GLU A 188 13.97 -4.01 -2.64
CA GLU A 188 14.22 -3.00 -3.69
C GLU A 188 12.94 -2.61 -4.45
N LEU A 189 11.83 -2.49 -3.71
CA LEU A 189 10.53 -2.17 -4.31
C LEU A 189 10.48 -0.71 -4.84
N ASN A 190 10.22 -0.54 -6.14
CA ASN A 190 9.98 0.79 -6.73
C ASN A 190 8.50 1.22 -6.59
N LEU A 191 8.22 2.52 -6.74
CA LEU A 191 6.88 3.14 -6.65
C LEU A 191 5.77 2.43 -7.46
N SER A 192 6.11 1.90 -8.64
CA SER A 192 5.18 1.26 -9.58
C SER A 192 5.24 -0.26 -9.59
N SER A 193 6.02 -0.88 -8.70
CA SER A 193 6.21 -2.33 -8.68
C SER A 193 4.95 -3.04 -8.16
N ASP A 194 4.69 -4.22 -8.73
CA ASP A 194 3.79 -5.21 -8.15
C ASP A 194 4.50 -5.84 -6.93
N ILE A 195 3.73 -6.33 -5.96
CA ILE A 195 4.26 -7.15 -4.86
C ILE A 195 4.18 -8.62 -5.28
N ASP A 196 5.34 -9.17 -5.64
CA ASP A 196 5.47 -10.59 -5.94
C ASP A 196 5.50 -11.38 -4.62
N ILE A 197 4.48 -12.20 -4.36
CA ILE A 197 4.37 -12.97 -3.12
C ILE A 197 3.90 -14.40 -3.35
N MET A 198 4.36 -15.30 -2.48
CA MET A 198 3.85 -16.66 -2.37
C MET A 198 3.31 -16.93 -0.97
N PHE A 199 2.32 -17.81 -0.88
CA PHE A 199 1.70 -18.20 0.38
C PHE A 199 2.04 -19.64 0.71
N ALA A 200 2.42 -19.88 1.95
CA ALA A 200 2.70 -21.21 2.47
C ALA A 200 2.15 -21.40 3.88
N TYR A 201 2.05 -22.64 4.32
CA TYR A 201 1.86 -22.99 5.73
C TYR A 201 2.62 -24.27 6.01
N ASP A 202 2.97 -24.49 7.28
CA ASP A 202 3.83 -25.60 7.66
C ASP A 202 3.12 -26.95 7.47
N GLU A 203 2.02 -27.16 8.19
CA GLU A 203 1.46 -28.50 8.36
C GLU A 203 -0.02 -28.63 7.99
N ALA A 204 -0.37 -29.77 7.37
CA ALA A 204 -1.77 -30.16 7.14
C ALA A 204 -2.54 -30.34 8.46
N GLY A 205 -3.86 -30.33 8.39
CA GLY A 205 -4.72 -30.47 9.55
C GLY A 205 -6.06 -29.76 9.36
N SER A 206 -6.68 -29.37 10.47
CA SER A 206 -8.01 -28.76 10.46
C SER A 206 -8.17 -27.69 11.53
N THR A 207 -9.14 -26.80 11.31
CA THR A 207 -9.43 -25.73 12.25
C THR A 207 -10.21 -26.24 13.46
N GLN A 208 -9.90 -25.72 14.64
CA GLN A 208 -10.52 -26.11 15.92
C GLN A 208 -11.00 -24.89 16.71
N GLY A 209 -12.06 -25.06 17.51
CA GLY A 209 -12.60 -24.00 18.38
C GLY A 209 -13.59 -23.04 17.70
N GLY A 210 -13.95 -23.27 16.44
CA GLY A 210 -14.95 -22.49 15.71
C GLY A 210 -16.35 -23.10 15.71
N ARG A 211 -17.30 -22.42 15.04
CA ARG A 211 -18.67 -22.92 14.79
C ARG A 211 -18.71 -24.06 13.76
N SER A 212 -17.69 -24.15 12.93
CA SER A 212 -17.50 -25.17 11.90
C SER A 212 -16.00 -25.42 11.71
N SER A 213 -15.60 -26.64 11.38
CA SER A 213 -14.19 -26.98 11.08
C SER A 213 -13.99 -27.14 9.57
N ILE A 214 -12.86 -26.66 9.07
CA ILE A 214 -12.39 -26.85 7.68
C ILE A 214 -10.92 -27.26 7.68
N SER A 215 -10.41 -27.77 6.56
CA SER A 215 -8.98 -28.11 6.45
C SER A 215 -8.09 -26.87 6.53
N ASN A 216 -6.85 -27.03 6.98
CA ASN A 216 -5.86 -25.94 6.98
C ASN A 216 -5.63 -25.39 5.56
N GLN A 217 -5.60 -26.25 4.55
CA GLN A 217 -5.53 -25.85 3.14
C GLN A 217 -6.66 -24.90 2.76
N GLU A 218 -7.91 -25.24 3.10
CA GLU A 218 -9.07 -24.41 2.78
C GLU A 218 -9.06 -23.12 3.59
N PHE A 219 -8.72 -23.18 4.87
CA PHE A 219 -8.60 -22.00 5.74
C PHE A 219 -7.59 -21.01 5.17
N PHE A 220 -6.36 -21.44 4.94
CA PHE A 220 -5.29 -20.56 4.45
C PHE A 220 -5.52 -20.08 3.03
N THR A 221 -6.15 -20.88 2.16
CA THR A 221 -6.56 -20.41 0.83
C THR A 221 -7.52 -19.23 0.93
N ARG A 222 -8.49 -19.28 1.85
CA ARG A 222 -9.43 -18.18 2.08
C ARG A 222 -8.76 -16.98 2.76
N VAL A 223 -7.80 -17.19 3.67
CA VAL A 223 -6.99 -16.11 4.26
C VAL A 223 -6.22 -15.39 3.13
N ALA A 224 -5.49 -16.13 2.29
CA ALA A 224 -4.72 -15.56 1.19
C ALA A 224 -5.59 -14.77 0.20
N GLN A 225 -6.77 -15.28 -0.15
CA GLN A 225 -7.74 -14.55 -0.99
C GLN A 225 -8.20 -13.24 -0.35
N LEU A 226 -8.47 -13.23 0.96
CA LEU A 226 -8.85 -12.01 1.67
C LEU A 226 -7.69 -11.02 1.77
N VAL A 227 -6.45 -11.49 1.98
CA VAL A 227 -5.24 -10.65 1.94
C VAL A 227 -5.11 -9.96 0.58
N ILE A 228 -5.18 -10.72 -0.51
CA ILE A 228 -5.14 -10.17 -1.88
C ILE A 228 -6.27 -9.15 -2.06
N LYS A 229 -7.49 -9.45 -1.62
CA LYS A 229 -8.63 -8.53 -1.73
C LYS A 229 -8.37 -7.21 -1.00
N LEU A 230 -7.91 -7.25 0.25
CA LEU A 230 -7.67 -6.05 1.07
C LEU A 230 -6.64 -5.10 0.41
N ILE A 231 -5.59 -5.69 -0.16
CA ILE A 231 -4.43 -4.99 -0.71
C ILE A 231 -4.69 -4.52 -2.16
N ASP A 232 -5.29 -5.38 -2.99
CA ASP A 232 -5.29 -5.22 -4.44
C ASP A 232 -6.60 -4.67 -5.04
N THR A 233 -7.68 -4.66 -4.26
CA THR A 233 -8.97 -4.14 -4.75
C THR A 233 -8.85 -2.65 -5.09
N THR A 234 -9.35 -2.23 -6.26
CA THR A 234 -9.45 -0.81 -6.59
C THR A 234 -10.70 -0.21 -5.95
N THR A 235 -10.53 0.89 -5.21
CA THR A 235 -11.63 1.68 -4.63
C THR A 235 -11.57 3.12 -5.16
N HIS A 236 -12.47 3.98 -4.70
CA HIS A 236 -12.41 5.42 -5.00
C HIS A 236 -11.13 6.09 -4.46
N GLU A 237 -10.52 5.54 -3.41
CA GLU A 237 -9.23 5.99 -2.86
C GLU A 237 -8.03 5.34 -3.58
N GLY A 238 -8.28 4.54 -4.62
CA GLY A 238 -7.28 3.74 -5.32
C GLY A 238 -7.08 2.34 -4.73
N ARG A 239 -5.93 1.75 -5.03
CA ARG A 239 -5.48 0.43 -4.56
C ARG A 239 -4.22 0.56 -3.69
N VAL A 240 -3.95 -0.41 -2.82
CA VAL A 240 -2.75 -0.38 -1.97
C VAL A 240 -1.55 -0.91 -2.78
N PHE A 241 -1.54 -2.17 -3.17
CA PHE A 241 -0.53 -2.70 -4.10
C PHE A 241 -1.19 -3.61 -5.10
N ARG A 242 -0.60 -3.71 -6.28
CA ARG A 242 -0.87 -4.82 -7.19
C ARG A 242 -0.20 -6.06 -6.64
N VAL A 243 -0.92 -7.18 -6.56
CA VAL A 243 -0.37 -8.43 -6.04
C VAL A 243 -0.13 -9.39 -7.19
N ASP A 244 1.10 -9.89 -7.31
CA ASP A 244 1.45 -10.94 -8.24
C ASP A 244 1.80 -12.22 -7.47
N THR A 245 1.12 -13.32 -7.80
CA THR A 245 1.33 -14.64 -7.16
C THR A 245 1.87 -15.68 -8.14
N ARG A 246 2.26 -15.27 -9.36
CA ARG A 246 2.62 -16.18 -10.46
C ARG A 246 3.94 -16.92 -10.25
N LEU A 247 4.78 -16.43 -9.34
CA LEU A 247 6.05 -17.10 -9.01
C LEU A 247 5.88 -18.34 -8.12
N ARG A 248 4.65 -18.67 -7.70
CA ARG A 248 4.35 -19.91 -6.96
C ARG A 248 4.58 -21.17 -7.82
N PRO A 249 4.86 -22.33 -7.20
CA PRO A 249 4.99 -23.60 -7.92
C PRO A 249 3.81 -23.85 -8.85
N PHE A 250 4.11 -24.32 -10.06
CA PHE A 250 3.14 -24.54 -11.14
C PHE A 250 2.40 -23.27 -11.63
N GLY A 251 2.86 -22.08 -11.23
CA GLY A 251 2.35 -20.79 -11.69
C GLY A 251 0.85 -20.63 -11.47
N ASP A 252 0.15 -20.10 -12.48
CA ASP A 252 -1.29 -19.86 -12.40
C ASP A 252 -2.14 -21.12 -12.19
N SER A 253 -1.63 -22.28 -12.60
CA SER A 253 -2.27 -23.58 -12.45
C SER A 253 -2.03 -24.21 -11.07
N GLY A 254 -1.12 -23.66 -10.28
CA GLY A 254 -0.78 -24.13 -8.94
C GLY A 254 -1.75 -23.63 -7.87
N ALA A 255 -1.84 -24.38 -6.77
CA ALA A 255 -2.57 -23.96 -5.58
C ALA A 255 -2.08 -22.59 -5.10
N LEU A 256 -3.02 -21.71 -4.70
CA LEU A 256 -2.67 -20.37 -4.22
C LEU A 256 -1.79 -20.40 -2.97
N VAL A 257 -1.99 -21.43 -2.13
CA VAL A 257 -1.23 -21.67 -0.90
C VAL A 257 -0.69 -23.09 -0.94
N ALA A 258 0.60 -23.26 -0.66
CA ALA A 258 1.24 -24.57 -0.57
C ALA A 258 1.47 -24.98 0.89
N SER A 259 1.33 -26.26 1.22
CA SER A 259 1.90 -26.79 2.46
C SER A 259 3.42 -26.90 2.32
N TYR A 260 4.16 -26.92 3.43
CA TYR A 260 5.61 -27.09 3.42
C TYR A 260 6.01 -28.39 2.70
N GLN A 261 5.30 -29.49 2.96
CA GLN A 261 5.49 -30.77 2.27
C GLN A 261 5.29 -30.70 0.75
N ALA A 262 4.52 -29.73 0.23
CA ALA A 262 4.32 -29.55 -1.20
C ALA A 262 5.37 -28.61 -1.84
N LEU A 263 6.20 -27.95 -1.03
CA LEU A 263 7.29 -27.07 -1.46
C LEU A 263 8.65 -27.78 -1.50
N GLU A 264 8.85 -28.84 -0.70
CA GLU A 264 10.00 -29.75 -0.76
C GLU A 264 9.89 -30.78 -1.92
#